data_AF-A0A946EWV1-F1
#
_entry.id   AF-A0A946EWV1-F1
#
_cell.length_a   1.000
_cell.length_b   1.000
_cell.length_c   1.000
_cell.angle_alpha   90.00
_cell.angle_beta   90.00
_cell.angle_gamma   90.00
#
_symmetry.space_group_name_H-M   'P 1'
#
loop_
_entity.id
_entity.type
_entity.pdbx_description
1 polymer ?
#
loop_
_entity_poly.entity_id
_entity_poly.type
_entity_poly.pdbx_seq_one_letter_code
_entity_poly.pdbx_strand_id
1 'polypeptide(L)' 'MYYLAKGLEICGMTVIGVGFIIKFPALMDPKMLLAGGIIFACGWIIEHYLLD' A
#
# COMPACT_ATOMS: atom_id res chain seq x y z
N MET A 1 -0.53 18.71 2.45
CA MET A 1 0.49 17.66 2.21
C MET A 1 0.13 16.37 2.94
N TYR A 2 -0.25 16.42 4.22
CA TYR A 2 -0.64 15.26 5.04
C TYR A 2 -1.71 14.36 4.40
N TYR A 3 -2.77 14.98 3.87
CA TYR A 3 -3.89 14.25 3.26
C TYR A 3 -3.52 13.44 2.01
N LEU A 4 -2.52 13.88 1.24
CA LEU A 4 -2.06 13.14 0.05
C LEU A 4 -1.21 11.92 0.45
N ALA A 5 -0.38 12.05 1.48
CA ALA A 5 0.39 10.94 2.03
C ALA A 5 -0.53 9.86 2.60
N LYS A 6 -1.54 10.26 3.39
CA LYS A 6 -2.59 9.38 3.91
C LYS A 6 -3.39 8.69 2.81
N GLY A 7 -3.70 9.43 1.74
CA GLY A 7 -4.36 8.88 0.56
C GLY A 7 -3.51 7.80 -0.13
N LEU A 8 -2.20 7.98 -0.21
CA LEU A 8 -1.28 7.02 -0.81
C LEU A 8 -1.15 5.75 0.05
N GLU A 9 -1.10 5.86 1.37
CA GLU A 9 -1.13 4.70 2.29
C GLU A 9 -2.41 3.88 2.13
N ILE A 10 -3.57 4.55 2.07
CA ILE A 10 -4.87 3.90 1.88
C ILE A 10 -4.95 3.21 0.51
N CYS A 11 -4.40 3.84 -0.55
CA CYS A 11 -4.25 3.21 -1.86
C CYS A 11 -3.34 1.96 -1.80
N GLY A 12 -2.23 2.01 -1.06
CA GLY A 12 -1.36 0.84 -0.87
C GLY A 12 -2.09 -0.33 -0.18
N MET A 13 -2.81 -0.05 0.91
CA MET A 13 -3.58 -1.05 1.64
C MET A 13 -4.72 -1.65 0.81
N THR A 14 -5.43 -0.83 0.03
CA THR A 14 -6.50 -1.32 -0.85
C THR A 14 -5.99 -2.20 -1.97
N VAL A 15 -4.83 -1.90 -2.56
CA VAL A 15 -4.19 -2.77 -3.57
C VAL A 15 -3.81 -4.12 -2.95
N ILE A 16 -3.25 -4.13 -1.74
CA ILE A 16 -2.94 -5.37 -1.02
C ILE A 16 -4.23 -6.15 -0.72
N GLY A 17 -5.26 -5.50 -0.18
CA GLY A 17 -6.54 -6.13 0.17
C GLY A 17 -7.27 -6.72 -1.04
N VAL A 18 -7.33 -6.00 -2.16
CA VAL A 18 -7.95 -6.47 -3.41
C VAL A 18 -7.15 -7.63 -4.00
N GLY A 19 -5.80 -7.53 -4.00
CA GLY A 19 -4.93 -8.64 -4.42
C GLY A 19 -5.14 -9.90 -3.59
N PHE A 20 -5.43 -9.74 -2.30
CA PHE A 20 -5.72 -10.85 -1.39
C PHE A 20 -7.09 -11.47 -1.66
N ILE A 21 -8.13 -10.66 -1.91
CA ILE A 21 -9.48 -11.12 -2.26
C ILE A 21 -9.49 -11.88 -3.59
N ILE A 22 -8.81 -11.37 -4.62
CA ILE A 22 -8.80 -11.99 -5.96
C ILE A 22 -8.11 -13.36 -5.96
N LYS A 23 -7.04 -13.52 -5.17
CA LYS A 23 -6.27 -14.77 -5.10
C LYS A 23 -6.80 -15.74 -4.04
N PHE A 24 -7.76 -15.35 -3.20
CA PHE A 24 -8.26 -16.20 -2.13
C PHE A 24 -8.95 -17.47 -2.68
N PRO A 25 -8.68 -18.67 -2.14
CA PRO A 25 -7.95 -18.99 -0.90
C PRO A 25 -6.45 -19.26 -1.09
N ALA A 26 -5.90 -19.07 -2.29
CA ALA A 26 -4.47 -19.26 -2.55
C ALA A 26 -3.65 -18.09 -1.98
N LEU A 27 -2.41 -18.39 -1.58
CA LEU A 27 -1.48 -17.38 -1.07
C LEU A 27 -1.25 -16.32 -2.16
N MET A 28 -1.51 -15.06 -1.81
CA MET A 28 -1.43 -13.91 -2.72
C MET A 28 -0.11 -13.88 -3.47
N ASP A 29 -0.16 -13.48 -4.75
CA ASP A 29 1.04 -13.46 -5.59
C ASP A 29 2.09 -12.53 -4.97
N PRO A 30 3.33 -13.01 -4.70
CA PRO A 30 4.36 -12.20 -4.04
C PRO A 30 4.64 -10.88 -4.74
N LYS A 31 4.44 -10.84 -6.06
CA LYS A 31 4.59 -9.66 -6.91
C LYS A 31 3.56 -8.58 -6.58
N MET A 32 2.30 -8.96 -6.36
CA MET A 32 1.25 -8.02 -5.96
C MET A 32 1.44 -7.53 -4.52
N LEU A 33 1.96 -8.39 -3.64
CA LEU A 33 2.28 -8.01 -2.26
C LEU A 33 3.41 -7.00 -2.21
N LEU A 34 4.46 -7.22 -3.00
CA LEU A 34 5.56 -6.26 -3.16
C LEU A 34 5.09 -4.94 -3.78
N ALA A 35 4.26 -4.99 -4.83
CA ALA A 35 3.75 -3.78 -5.47
C ALA A 35 2.92 -2.92 -4.49
N GLY A 36 1.98 -3.54 -3.76
CA GLY A 36 1.19 -2.85 -2.74
C GLY A 36 2.04 -2.36 -1.57
N GLY A 37 3.04 -3.16 -1.15
CA GLY A 37 3.98 -2.81 -0.09
C GLY A 37 4.88 -1.62 -0.43
N ILE A 38 5.34 -1.51 -1.68
CA ILE A 38 6.13 -0.36 -2.16
C ILE A 38 5.27 0.91 -2.17
N ILE A 39 4.02 0.83 -2.62
CA ILE A 39 3.08 1.97 -2.62
C ILE A 39 2.81 2.44 -1.18
N PHE A 40 2.60 1.49 -0.27
CA PHE A 40 2.42 1.78 1.15
C PHE A 40 3.68 2.42 1.77
N ALA A 41 4.86 1.85 1.51
CA ALA A 41 6.13 2.37 2.01
C ALA A 41 6.43 3.79 1.50
N CYS A 42 6.13 4.09 0.23
CA CYS A 42 6.21 5.46 -0.29
C CYS A 42 5.28 6.42 0.46
N GLY A 43 4.05 6.00 0.76
CA GLY A 43 3.09 6.82 1.51
C GLY A 43 3.59 7.11 2.92
N TRP A 44 4.13 6.08 3.58
CA TRP A 44 4.71 6.18 4.91
C TRP A 44 5.97 7.05 4.95
N ILE A 45 6.89 6.93 3.98
CA ILE A 45 8.08 7.78 3.89
C ILE A 45 7.68 9.26 3.70
N ILE A 46 6.70 9.54 2.85
CA ILE A 46 6.23 10.92 2.64
C ILE A 46 5.56 11.47 3.90
N GLU A 47 4.77 10.66 4.61
CA GLU A 47 4.16 11.08 5.88
C GLU A 47 5.21 11.34 6.96
N HIS A 48 6.20 10.46 7.10
CA HIS A 48 7.15 10.48 8.22
C HIS A 48 8.39 11.35 8.02
N TYR A 49 8.79 11.64 6.77
CA TYR A 49 9.97 12.47 6.49
C TYR A 49 9.65 13.84 5.90
N LEU A 50 8.46 14.03 5.31
CA LEU A 50 8.11 15.28 4.62
C LEU A 50 7.12 16.14 5.41
N LEU A 51 6.52 15.60 6.47
CA LEU A 51 5.41 16.19 7.21
C LEU A 51 5.58 16.19 8.73
N ASP A 52 6.65 15.58 9.23
CA ASP A 52 7.17 15.73 10.61
C ASP A 52 7.99 17.02 10.74
#